data_AF-A0A1L9BDD7-F1
#
_entry.id   AF-A0A1L9BDD7-F1
#
_cell.length_a   1.000
_cell.length_b   1.000
_cell.length_c   1.000
_cell.angle_alpha   90.00
_cell.angle_beta   90.00
_cell.angle_gamma   90.00
#
_symmetry.space_group_name_H-M   'P 1'
#
loop_
_entity.id
_entity.type
_entity.pdbx_description
1 polymer ?
#
loop_
_entity_poly.entity_id
_entity_poly.type
_entity_poly.pdbx_seq_one_letter_code
_entity_poly.pdbx_strand_id
1 'polypeptide(L)'
;MGKLICTLEMDHEKGLTLKVEDPDGQLTQTITLDGKAITLEVKSSSDTSTVVQKADGITLRCKAFSVEADTITLESKKDSAWKSQQALQLESTQDMTLTSGAKLTQKATGDAALSSNANVQVKATGKLVLEGQQAQLAAPAGEMALEAMTLKFSGKAQAELEAPLIKVAAQGQLGLESSGVAELKGSITSVSGSLVKLG
;
A
#
# COMPACT_ATOMS: atom_id res chain seq x y z
N MET A 1 32.84 11.86 40.35
CA MET A 1 31.51 12.40 39.98
C MET A 1 31.76 13.69 39.22
N GLY A 2 31.44 13.74 37.92
CA GLY A 2 31.46 14.99 37.17
C GLY A 2 30.39 15.94 37.74
N LYS A 3 30.72 17.21 37.93
CA LYS A 3 29.77 18.22 38.40
C LYS A 3 28.94 18.71 37.20
N LEU A 4 27.62 18.73 37.30
CA LEU A 4 26.77 19.40 36.33
C LEU A 4 26.56 20.85 36.75
N ILE A 5 26.47 21.75 35.77
CA ILE A 5 26.12 23.15 35.99
C ILE A 5 24.62 23.30 35.77
N CYS A 6 23.92 23.81 36.79
CA CYS A 6 22.49 24.08 36.71
C CYS A 6 22.24 25.58 36.80
N THR A 7 21.51 26.12 35.84
CA THR A 7 21.12 27.54 35.78
C THR A 7 19.61 27.63 35.76
N LEU A 8 19.05 28.41 36.67
CA LEU A 8 17.64 28.81 36.68
C LEU A 8 17.58 30.30 36.41
N GLU A 9 16.92 30.69 35.32
CA GLU A 9 16.72 32.08 34.95
C GLU A 9 15.21 32.36 34.88
N MET A 10 14.78 33.42 35.55
CA MET A 10 13.43 33.94 35.45
C MET A 10 13.51 35.37 34.93
N ASP A 11 12.98 35.57 33.74
CA ASP A 11 13.00 36.84 33.03
C ASP A 11 11.57 37.24 32.67
N HIS A 12 11.26 38.53 32.78
CA HIS A 12 9.90 39.02 32.54
C HIS A 12 9.48 38.90 31.07
N GLU A 13 10.43 38.93 30.13
CA GLU A 13 10.15 38.84 28.70
C GLU A 13 10.26 37.40 28.15
N LYS A 14 11.25 36.63 28.62
CA LYS A 14 11.55 35.26 28.17
C LYS A 14 10.90 34.16 29.01
N GLY A 15 10.35 34.52 30.16
CA GLY A 15 9.73 33.58 31.10
C GLY A 15 10.76 32.78 31.91
N LEU A 16 10.45 31.52 32.19
CA LEU A 16 11.28 30.64 33.01
C LEU A 16 12.17 29.75 32.12
N THR A 17 13.47 29.74 32.36
CA THR A 17 14.43 28.82 31.74
C THR A 17 15.16 28.00 32.80
N LEU A 18 15.13 26.68 32.65
CA LEU A 18 15.95 25.74 33.40
C LEU A 18 16.97 25.11 32.44
N LYS A 19 18.25 25.32 32.67
CA LYS A 19 19.33 24.77 31.86
C LYS A 19 20.27 23.91 32.72
N VAL A 20 20.58 22.72 32.24
CA VAL A 20 21.61 21.83 32.80
C VAL A 20 22.65 21.55 31.74
N GLU A 21 23.92 21.73 32.06
CA GLU A 21 25.03 21.47 31.14
C GLU A 21 26.19 20.72 31.80
N ASP A 22 26.95 19.98 30.99
CA ASP A 22 28.22 19.42 31.39
C ASP A 22 29.29 20.53 31.54
N PRO A 23 30.40 20.27 32.26
CA PRO A 23 31.44 21.29 32.46
C PRO A 23 32.00 21.90 31.18
N ASP A 24 32.01 21.11 30.10
CA ASP A 24 32.56 21.49 28.80
C ASP A 24 31.50 22.15 27.88
N GLY A 25 30.24 22.22 28.31
CA GLY A 25 29.12 22.79 27.55
C GLY A 25 28.75 22.01 26.28
N GLN A 26 29.25 20.78 26.11
CA GLN A 26 29.00 19.95 24.93
C GLN A 26 27.63 19.28 24.97
N LEU A 27 27.09 19.03 26.16
CA LEU A 27 25.75 18.49 26.36
C LEU A 27 24.91 19.44 27.20
N THR A 28 23.82 19.92 26.62
CA THR A 28 22.89 20.85 27.29
C THR A 28 21.47 20.29 27.25
N GLN A 29 20.75 20.48 28.35
CA GLN A 29 19.34 20.16 28.51
C GLN A 29 18.63 21.42 28.97
N THR A 30 17.62 21.86 28.23
CA THR A 30 16.94 23.13 28.48
C THR A 30 15.43 22.92 28.52
N ILE A 31 14.77 23.50 29.52
CA ILE A 31 13.32 23.66 29.59
C ILE A 31 13.00 25.15 29.60
N THR A 32 12.13 25.60 28.70
CA THR A 32 11.70 27.00 28.62
C THR A 32 10.18 27.09 28.67
N LEU A 33 9.67 27.97 29.55
CA LEU A 33 8.25 28.33 29.67
C LEU A 33 8.13 29.84 29.45
N ASP A 34 7.78 30.25 28.24
CA ASP A 34 7.84 31.66 27.80
C ASP A 34 6.46 32.36 27.71
N GLY A 35 5.41 31.72 28.25
CA GLY A 35 4.03 32.19 28.17
C GLY A 35 3.33 31.93 26.82
N LYS A 36 4.04 31.42 25.81
CA LYS A 36 3.49 31.04 24.49
C LYS A 36 3.64 29.56 24.20
N ALA A 37 4.74 28.95 24.66
CA ALA A 37 5.08 27.56 24.46
C ALA A 37 5.82 26.98 25.68
N ILE A 38 5.82 25.66 25.76
CA ILE A 38 6.76 24.88 26.57
C ILE A 38 7.74 24.24 25.60
N THR A 39 9.03 24.51 25.78
CA THR A 39 10.10 23.93 24.95
C THR A 39 11.01 23.06 25.80
N LEU A 40 11.21 21.81 25.39
CA LEU A 40 12.22 20.91 25.94
C LEU A 40 13.26 20.68 24.85
N GLU A 41 14.52 20.93 25.16
CA GLU A 41 15.64 20.77 24.24
C GLU A 41 16.74 19.92 24.87
N VAL A 42 17.29 18.98 24.11
CA VAL A 42 18.55 18.30 24.43
C VAL A 42 19.48 18.48 23.25
N LYS A 43 20.66 19.05 23.49
CA LYS A 43 21.63 19.37 22.45
C LYS A 43 23.00 18.82 22.81
N SER A 44 23.59 18.09 21.87
CA SER A 44 24.99 17.68 21.89
C SER A 44 25.82 18.51 20.91
N SER A 45 27.08 18.15 20.71
CA SER A 45 27.95 18.77 19.70
C SER A 45 27.49 18.55 18.25
N SER A 46 26.70 17.50 17.98
CA SER A 46 26.30 17.10 16.62
C SER A 46 24.80 17.03 16.39
N ASP A 47 24.01 16.81 17.44
CA ASP A 47 22.60 16.48 17.33
C ASP A 47 21.76 17.34 18.29
N THR A 48 20.49 17.52 17.95
CA THR A 48 19.52 18.22 18.81
C THR A 48 18.17 17.53 18.73
N SER A 49 17.52 17.33 19.87
CA SER A 49 16.11 16.97 19.95
C SER A 49 15.31 18.08 20.62
N THR A 50 14.12 18.34 20.10
CA THR A 50 13.21 19.37 20.64
C THR A 50 11.78 18.85 20.72
N VAL A 51 11.11 19.16 21.82
CA VAL A 51 9.66 19.08 21.96
C VAL A 51 9.15 20.49 22.20
N VAL A 52 8.28 20.99 21.32
CA VAL A 52 7.63 22.28 21.45
C VAL A 52 6.13 22.06 21.57
N GLN A 53 5.57 22.40 22.73
CA GLN A 53 4.14 22.36 22.98
C GLN A 53 3.58 23.79 22.99
N LYS A 54 2.57 24.01 22.15
CA LYS A 54 1.75 25.22 22.11
C LYS A 54 0.31 24.87 22.49
N ALA A 55 -0.53 25.89 22.63
CA ALA A 55 -1.96 25.69 22.89
C ALA A 55 -2.68 24.89 21.76
N ASP A 56 -2.18 24.97 20.53
CA ASP A 56 -2.79 24.42 19.33
C ASP A 56 -2.03 23.20 18.73
N GLY A 57 -0.92 22.77 19.34
CA GLY A 57 -0.19 21.62 18.84
C GLY A 57 1.10 21.27 19.58
N ILE A 58 1.65 20.12 19.23
CA ILE A 58 2.93 19.62 19.73
C ILE A 58 3.80 19.29 18.52
N THR A 59 5.06 19.70 18.54
CA THR A 59 6.06 19.37 17.51
C THR A 59 7.24 18.67 18.16
N LEU A 60 7.60 17.50 17.64
CA LEU A 60 8.82 16.77 17.98
C LEU A 60 9.79 16.86 16.80
N ARG A 61 11.04 17.22 17.05
CA ARG A 61 12.13 17.13 16.06
C ARG A 61 13.29 16.38 16.68
N CYS A 62 13.78 15.37 15.99
CA CYS A 62 14.93 14.58 16.40
C CYS A 62 15.51 13.83 15.20
N LYS A 63 16.69 13.23 15.40
CA LYS A 63 17.36 12.38 14.40
C LYS A 63 16.77 10.98 14.32
N ALA A 64 16.36 10.42 15.46
CA ALA A 64 15.73 9.12 15.59
C ALA A 64 14.61 9.18 16.63
N PHE A 65 13.52 8.47 16.37
CA PHE A 65 12.36 8.36 17.26
C PHE A 65 11.92 6.90 17.33
N SER A 66 11.77 6.37 18.54
CA SER A 66 11.29 5.01 18.80
C SER A 66 10.24 5.05 19.91
N VAL A 67 9.23 4.21 19.80
CA VAL A 67 8.16 4.04 20.79
C VAL A 67 8.03 2.55 21.07
N GLU A 68 8.31 2.15 22.30
CA GLU A 68 8.13 0.79 22.80
C GLU A 68 7.02 0.81 23.85
N ALA A 69 5.91 0.13 23.56
CA ALA A 69 4.72 0.13 24.39
C ALA A 69 3.86 -1.11 24.10
N ASP A 70 3.10 -1.57 25.09
CA ASP A 70 2.14 -2.66 24.92
C ASP A 70 1.02 -2.31 23.92
N THR A 71 0.63 -1.03 23.85
CA THR A 71 -0.41 -0.56 22.93
C THR A 71 -0.15 0.90 22.54
N ILE A 72 -0.28 1.19 21.24
CA ILE A 72 -0.22 2.53 20.68
C ILE A 72 -1.54 2.78 19.93
N THR A 73 -2.22 3.88 20.23
CA THR A 73 -3.43 4.31 19.52
C THR A 73 -3.22 5.71 18.97
N LEU A 74 -3.49 5.89 17.68
CA LEU A 74 -3.37 7.16 16.96
C LEU A 74 -4.72 7.51 16.34
N GLU A 75 -5.43 8.48 16.91
CA GLU A 75 -6.76 8.89 16.47
C GLU A 75 -6.77 10.39 16.12
N SER A 76 -7.34 10.74 14.97
CA SER A 76 -7.54 12.13 14.54
C SER A 76 -8.98 12.38 14.11
N LYS A 77 -9.56 13.51 14.54
CA LYS A 77 -10.91 13.95 14.11
C LYS A 77 -10.94 14.54 12.70
N LYS A 78 -9.76 14.78 12.13
CA LYS A 78 -9.51 15.33 10.79
C LYS A 78 -8.46 14.45 10.11
N ASP A 79 -7.95 14.94 8.99
CA ASP A 79 -6.95 14.26 8.19
C ASP A 79 -5.68 13.90 8.99
N SER A 80 -5.15 12.71 8.70
CA SER A 80 -3.83 12.25 9.12
C SER A 80 -2.97 11.98 7.90
N ALA A 81 -1.67 12.29 7.98
CA ALA A 81 -0.73 12.09 6.88
C ALA A 81 0.56 11.43 7.37
N TRP A 82 0.97 10.36 6.69
CA TRP A 82 2.18 9.59 6.97
C TRP A 82 3.07 9.69 5.74
N LYS A 83 4.21 10.37 5.86
CA LYS A 83 5.08 10.70 4.72
C LYS A 83 6.53 10.35 5.03
N SER A 84 7.15 9.53 4.18
CA SER A 84 8.58 9.27 4.17
C SER A 84 9.18 9.76 2.85
N GLN A 85 10.38 10.33 2.88
CA GLN A 85 11.13 10.69 1.68
C GLN A 85 11.99 9.52 1.16
N GLN A 86 12.05 8.43 1.92
CA GLN A 86 12.75 7.20 1.58
C GLN A 86 11.75 6.04 1.70
N ALA A 87 12.07 5.01 2.49
CA ALA A 87 11.17 3.89 2.74
C ALA A 87 10.16 4.21 3.85
N LEU A 88 8.95 3.66 3.70
CA LEU A 88 7.95 3.54 4.76
C LEU A 88 7.60 2.05 4.87
N GLN A 89 7.99 1.40 5.97
CA GLN A 89 7.73 -0.01 6.23
C GLN A 89 6.62 -0.13 7.28
N LEU A 90 5.62 -0.97 6.98
CA LEU A 90 4.55 -1.36 7.87
C LEU A 90 4.62 -2.88 8.01
N GLU A 91 4.85 -3.38 9.22
CA GLU A 91 5.04 -4.80 9.47
C GLU A 91 4.22 -5.22 10.70
N SER A 92 3.59 -6.40 10.61
CA SER A 92 2.88 -7.05 11.70
C SER A 92 3.18 -8.54 11.64
N THR A 93 3.41 -9.17 12.79
CA THR A 93 3.56 -10.63 12.90
C THR A 93 2.21 -11.34 13.00
N GLN A 94 1.14 -10.57 13.18
CA GLN A 94 -0.25 -11.00 13.21
C GLN A 94 -1.02 -10.29 12.10
N ASP A 95 -2.35 -10.30 12.17
CA ASP A 95 -3.20 -9.64 11.18
C ASP A 95 -2.87 -8.14 11.03
N MET A 96 -2.88 -7.68 9.78
CA MET A 96 -2.84 -6.26 9.42
C MET A 96 -4.11 -5.92 8.66
N THR A 97 -4.81 -4.86 9.08
CA THR A 97 -6.08 -4.44 8.46
C THR A 97 -5.99 -2.99 7.99
N LEU A 98 -6.45 -2.74 6.76
CA LEU A 98 -6.56 -1.40 6.17
C LEU A 98 -8.00 -1.19 5.72
N THR A 99 -8.73 -0.35 6.45
CA THR A 99 -10.15 -0.12 6.21
C THR A 99 -10.43 1.34 5.88
N SER A 100 -11.23 1.58 4.86
CA SER A 100 -11.80 2.90 4.54
C SER A 100 -13.31 2.77 4.42
N GLY A 101 -14.06 3.64 5.10
CA GLY A 101 -15.52 3.69 4.97
C GLY A 101 -16.02 4.25 3.64
N ALA A 102 -15.11 4.75 2.80
CA ALA A 102 -15.41 5.31 1.48
C ALA A 102 -14.42 4.79 0.43
N LYS A 103 -13.43 5.60 0.03
CA LYS A 103 -12.47 5.26 -1.02
C LYS A 103 -11.12 4.84 -0.41
N LEU A 104 -10.54 3.78 -0.94
CA LEU A 104 -9.13 3.42 -0.75
C LEU A 104 -8.41 3.54 -2.09
N THR A 105 -7.32 4.32 -2.15
CA THR A 105 -6.51 4.48 -3.38
C THR A 105 -5.08 4.07 -3.08
N GLN A 106 -4.53 3.15 -3.86
CA GLN A 106 -3.14 2.71 -3.79
C GLN A 106 -2.48 2.97 -5.13
N LYS A 107 -1.32 3.63 -5.13
CA LYS A 107 -0.59 4.02 -6.34
C LYS A 107 0.91 3.85 -6.12
N ALA A 108 1.56 3.14 -7.04
CA ALA A 108 3.01 3.09 -7.18
C ALA A 108 3.38 3.69 -8.54
N THR A 109 4.52 4.39 -8.60
CA THR A 109 5.10 4.84 -9.88
C THR A 109 6.05 3.80 -10.48
N GLY A 110 6.69 3.01 -9.63
CA GLY A 110 7.38 1.77 -10.00
C GLY A 110 6.47 0.56 -9.78
N ASP A 111 7.10 -0.58 -9.49
CA ASP A 111 6.41 -1.85 -9.32
C ASP A 111 5.47 -1.86 -8.10
N ALA A 112 4.32 -2.52 -8.25
CA ALA A 112 3.44 -2.88 -7.16
C ALA A 112 3.28 -4.41 -7.15
N ALA A 113 3.56 -5.04 -6.01
CA ALA A 113 3.44 -6.48 -5.83
C ALA A 113 2.41 -6.80 -4.75
N LEU A 114 1.55 -7.79 -5.02
CA LEU A 114 0.63 -8.38 -4.05
C LEU A 114 0.81 -9.89 -4.10
N SER A 115 1.29 -10.47 -3.01
CA SER A 115 1.64 -11.89 -2.92
C SER A 115 1.16 -12.48 -1.59
N SER A 116 0.82 -13.77 -1.61
CA SER A 116 0.44 -14.54 -0.43
C SER A 116 0.92 -15.98 -0.60
N ASN A 117 1.36 -16.60 0.49
CA ASN A 117 1.69 -18.04 0.52
C ASN A 117 0.43 -18.92 0.66
N ALA A 118 -0.73 -18.30 0.87
CA ALA A 118 -2.02 -18.96 0.90
C ALA A 118 -2.88 -18.43 -0.25
N ASN A 119 -3.84 -17.54 0.04
CA ASN A 119 -4.79 -17.03 -0.95
C ASN A 119 -4.69 -15.51 -1.09
N VAL A 120 -4.97 -15.02 -2.30
CA VAL A 120 -5.29 -13.62 -2.57
C VAL A 120 -6.74 -13.57 -3.05
N GLN A 121 -7.62 -12.93 -2.29
CA GLN A 121 -9.03 -12.77 -2.66
C GLN A 121 -9.31 -11.32 -3.08
N VAL A 122 -9.78 -11.13 -4.31
CA VAL A 122 -10.18 -9.81 -4.83
C VAL A 122 -11.67 -9.86 -5.14
N LYS A 123 -12.47 -9.13 -4.35
CA LYS A 123 -13.93 -9.06 -4.50
C LYS A 123 -14.37 -7.62 -4.81
N ALA A 124 -14.99 -7.44 -5.97
CA ALA A 124 -15.69 -6.21 -6.32
C ALA A 124 -17.18 -6.51 -6.49
N THR A 125 -18.05 -5.78 -5.78
CA THR A 125 -19.52 -5.92 -5.93
C THR A 125 -20.03 -5.18 -7.16
N GLY A 126 -19.32 -4.14 -7.59
CA GLY A 126 -19.53 -3.44 -8.86
C GLY A 126 -18.61 -3.98 -9.94
N LYS A 127 -17.78 -3.11 -10.51
CA LYS A 127 -16.87 -3.42 -11.62
C LYS A 127 -15.45 -3.66 -11.13
N LEU A 128 -14.80 -4.72 -11.61
CA LEU A 128 -13.35 -4.88 -11.58
C LEU A 128 -12.76 -4.46 -12.93
N VAL A 129 -11.73 -3.62 -12.91
CA VAL A 129 -11.00 -3.18 -14.10
C VAL A 129 -9.53 -3.52 -13.93
N LEU A 130 -8.96 -4.25 -14.88
CA LEU A 130 -7.54 -4.60 -14.94
C LEU A 130 -7.00 -4.09 -16.27
N GLU A 131 -6.12 -3.09 -16.21
CA GLU A 131 -5.53 -2.45 -17.38
C GLU A 131 -4.01 -2.53 -17.30
N GLY A 132 -3.39 -2.89 -18.41
CA GLY A 132 -1.95 -3.00 -18.56
C GLY A 132 -1.61 -3.16 -20.03
N GLN A 133 -0.36 -2.88 -20.39
CA GLN A 133 0.13 -3.16 -21.75
C GLN A 133 0.11 -4.66 -22.05
N GLN A 134 0.34 -5.47 -21.02
CA GLN A 134 0.26 -6.93 -21.04
C GLN A 134 -0.41 -7.40 -19.76
N ALA A 135 -1.19 -8.48 -19.85
CA ALA A 135 -1.70 -9.21 -18.70
C ALA A 135 -1.37 -10.70 -18.86
N GLN A 136 -0.94 -11.33 -17.77
CA GLN A 136 -0.66 -12.76 -17.72
C GLN A 136 -1.41 -13.36 -16.54
N LEU A 137 -2.17 -14.42 -16.78
CA LEU A 137 -2.80 -15.23 -15.75
C LEU A 137 -2.24 -16.65 -15.88
N ALA A 138 -1.84 -17.25 -14.76
CA ALA A 138 -1.29 -18.60 -14.74
C ALA A 138 -1.76 -19.36 -13.50
N ALA A 139 -2.09 -20.63 -13.69
CA ALA A 139 -2.40 -21.59 -12.63
C ALA A 139 -1.49 -22.81 -12.80
N PRO A 140 -0.19 -22.70 -12.45
CA PRO A 140 0.83 -23.69 -12.85
C PRO A 140 0.62 -25.09 -12.27
N ALA A 141 -0.07 -25.20 -11.14
CA ALA A 141 -0.31 -26.45 -10.43
C ALA A 141 -1.81 -26.76 -10.26
N GLY A 142 -2.71 -26.00 -10.91
CA GLY A 142 -4.14 -26.08 -10.65
C GLY A 142 -5.01 -25.62 -11.81
N GLU A 143 -6.32 -25.60 -11.56
CA GLU A 143 -7.31 -25.14 -12.53
C GLU A 143 -7.44 -23.62 -12.51
N MET A 144 -7.65 -23.04 -13.69
CA MET A 144 -8.11 -21.66 -13.83
C MET A 144 -9.60 -21.66 -14.20
N ALA A 145 -10.46 -21.46 -13.20
CA ALA A 145 -11.91 -21.38 -13.40
C ALA A 145 -12.36 -19.93 -13.66
N LEU A 146 -13.11 -19.71 -14.75
CA LEU A 146 -13.76 -18.44 -15.06
C LEU A 146 -15.27 -18.65 -15.15
N GLU A 147 -15.99 -18.21 -14.12
CA GLU A 147 -17.44 -18.30 -14.04
C GLU A 147 -18.07 -16.91 -14.17
N ALA A 148 -18.96 -16.75 -15.15
CA ALA A 148 -19.75 -15.54 -15.31
C ALA A 148 -21.04 -15.84 -16.07
N MET A 149 -22.06 -15.00 -15.90
CA MET A 149 -23.26 -15.04 -16.76
C MET A 149 -22.93 -14.75 -18.23
N THR A 150 -21.88 -13.97 -18.48
CA THR A 150 -21.39 -13.66 -19.82
C THR A 150 -19.87 -13.49 -19.78
N LEU A 151 -19.18 -14.25 -20.61
CA LEU A 151 -17.75 -14.07 -20.89
C LEU A 151 -17.61 -13.46 -22.29
N LYS A 152 -16.90 -12.33 -22.39
CA LYS A 152 -16.64 -11.64 -23.67
C LYS A 152 -15.14 -11.46 -23.87
N PHE A 153 -14.60 -12.09 -24.90
CA PHE A 153 -13.23 -11.91 -25.34
C PHE A 153 -13.22 -11.09 -26.65
N SER A 154 -12.42 -10.03 -26.70
CA SER A 154 -12.40 -9.08 -27.82
C SER A 154 -10.97 -8.67 -28.15
N GLY A 155 -10.21 -9.57 -28.78
CA GLY A 155 -8.90 -9.26 -29.35
C GLY A 155 -9.02 -8.44 -30.63
N LYS A 156 -8.13 -7.46 -30.84
CA LYS A 156 -8.10 -6.66 -32.08
C LYS A 156 -7.22 -7.27 -33.18
N ALA A 157 -6.25 -8.09 -32.80
CA ALA A 157 -5.30 -8.73 -33.73
C ALA A 157 -5.56 -10.23 -33.84
N GLN A 158 -5.49 -10.94 -32.71
CA GLN A 158 -5.71 -12.39 -32.65
C GLN A 158 -6.24 -12.81 -31.28
N ALA A 159 -6.81 -14.00 -31.23
CA ALA A 159 -7.08 -14.76 -30.02
C ALA A 159 -6.63 -16.20 -30.28
N GLU A 160 -5.77 -16.73 -29.41
CA GLU A 160 -5.19 -18.07 -29.56
C GLU A 160 -5.56 -18.93 -28.35
N LEU A 161 -5.91 -20.18 -28.62
CA LEU A 161 -6.13 -21.21 -27.60
C LEU A 161 -5.23 -22.37 -27.95
N GLU A 162 -4.24 -22.63 -27.10
CA GLU A 162 -3.27 -23.70 -27.27
C GLU A 162 -3.27 -24.62 -26.05
N ALA A 163 -3.61 -25.88 -26.26
CA ALA A 163 -3.54 -26.93 -25.26
C ALA A 163 -3.49 -28.29 -25.95
N PRO A 164 -2.98 -29.35 -25.29
CA PRO A 164 -3.06 -30.72 -25.81
C PRO A 164 -4.50 -31.16 -26.13
N LEU A 165 -5.48 -30.61 -25.41
CA LEU A 165 -6.90 -30.82 -25.64
C LEU A 165 -7.66 -29.53 -25.40
N ILE A 166 -8.51 -29.14 -26.35
CA ILE A 166 -9.45 -28.03 -26.20
C ILE A 166 -10.85 -28.60 -26.41
N LYS A 167 -11.75 -28.38 -25.44
CA LYS A 167 -13.16 -28.78 -25.53
C LYS A 167 -14.02 -27.53 -25.49
N VAL A 168 -14.74 -27.26 -26.58
CA VAL A 168 -15.75 -26.21 -26.67
C VAL A 168 -17.11 -26.87 -26.82
N ALA A 169 -18.04 -26.58 -25.91
CA ALA A 169 -19.38 -27.12 -25.92
C ALA A 169 -20.40 -26.02 -25.59
N ALA A 170 -21.52 -26.00 -26.31
CA ALA A 170 -22.64 -25.11 -26.04
C ALA A 170 -23.94 -25.93 -25.98
N GLN A 171 -24.82 -25.62 -25.04
CA GLN A 171 -26.12 -26.30 -24.90
C GLN A 171 -27.16 -25.78 -25.90
N GLY A 172 -27.15 -24.47 -26.18
CA GLY A 172 -28.07 -23.83 -27.11
C GLY A 172 -27.50 -23.76 -28.52
N GLN A 173 -26.55 -22.84 -28.73
CA GLN A 173 -25.91 -22.61 -30.02
C GLN A 173 -24.42 -22.34 -29.82
N LEU A 174 -23.59 -22.98 -30.65
CA LEU A 174 -22.21 -22.59 -30.86
C LEU A 174 -22.13 -21.86 -32.21
N GLY A 175 -21.81 -20.57 -32.20
CA GLY A 175 -21.59 -19.77 -33.40
C GLY A 175 -20.11 -19.54 -33.64
N LEU A 176 -19.62 -19.85 -34.84
CA LEU A 176 -18.28 -19.56 -35.30
C LEU A 176 -18.39 -18.89 -36.67
N GLU A 177 -17.97 -17.63 -36.76
CA GLU A 177 -18.10 -16.83 -37.97
C GLU A 177 -16.73 -16.24 -38.33
N SER A 178 -16.35 -16.34 -39.61
CA SER A 178 -15.18 -15.69 -40.18
C SER A 178 -15.62 -14.90 -41.41
N SER A 179 -15.18 -13.65 -41.52
CA SER A 179 -15.38 -12.85 -42.74
C SER A 179 -14.42 -13.25 -43.86
N GLY A 180 -13.37 -13.99 -43.52
CA GLY A 180 -12.42 -14.58 -44.46
C GLY A 180 -12.55 -16.10 -44.47
N VAL A 181 -11.41 -16.79 -44.41
CA VAL A 181 -11.37 -18.26 -44.36
C VAL A 181 -11.55 -18.73 -42.93
N ALA A 182 -12.32 -19.81 -42.76
CA ALA A 182 -12.31 -20.63 -41.55
C ALA A 182 -11.67 -21.98 -41.90
N GLU A 183 -10.57 -22.35 -41.22
CA GLU A 183 -9.89 -23.62 -41.43
C GLU A 183 -10.14 -24.57 -40.27
N LEU A 184 -10.64 -25.77 -40.57
CA LEU A 184 -10.72 -26.89 -39.63
C LEU A 184 -9.78 -28.00 -40.12
N LYS A 185 -8.69 -28.23 -39.41
CA LYS A 185 -7.63 -29.19 -39.79
C LYS A 185 -7.46 -30.24 -38.69
N GLY A 186 -7.34 -31.49 -39.11
CA GLY A 186 -7.08 -32.64 -38.24
C GLY A 186 -7.01 -33.92 -39.06
N SER A 187 -6.41 -34.98 -38.52
CA SER A 187 -6.40 -36.30 -39.18
C SER A 187 -7.81 -36.87 -39.36
N ILE A 188 -8.73 -36.49 -38.48
CA ILE A 188 -10.16 -36.79 -38.55
C ILE A 188 -10.94 -35.52 -38.18
N THR A 189 -11.84 -35.09 -39.05
CA THR A 189 -12.82 -34.03 -38.77
C THR A 189 -14.22 -34.64 -38.92
N SER A 190 -15.01 -34.64 -37.84
CA SER A 190 -16.39 -35.16 -37.85
C SER A 190 -17.37 -34.01 -37.71
N VAL A 191 -18.26 -33.87 -38.69
CA VAL A 191 -19.37 -32.90 -38.66
C VAL A 191 -20.66 -33.70 -38.81
N SER A 192 -21.54 -33.62 -37.82
CA SER A 192 -22.80 -34.37 -37.79
C SER A 192 -23.93 -33.51 -37.24
N GLY A 193 -25.14 -33.79 -37.71
CA GLY A 193 -26.35 -33.08 -37.33
C GLY A 193 -27.53 -33.49 -38.22
N SER A 194 -28.76 -33.15 -37.81
CA SER A 194 -29.95 -33.39 -38.63
C SER A 194 -29.97 -32.57 -39.92
N LEU A 195 -29.19 -31.49 -40.00
CA LEU A 195 -29.02 -30.64 -41.16
C LEU A 195 -27.58 -30.09 -41.21
N VAL A 196 -26.86 -30.38 -42.30
CA VAL A 196 -25.54 -29.81 -42.58
C VAL A 196 -25.63 -29.08 -43.93
N LYS A 197 -25.36 -27.78 -43.94
CA LYS A 197 -25.29 -26.97 -45.16
C LYS A 197 -23.83 -26.64 -45.44
N LEU A 198 -23.32 -27.09 -46.58
CA LEU A 198 -21.98 -26.79 -47.08
C LEU A 198 -22.18 -26.03 -48.39
N GLY A 199 -21.69 -24.80 -48.49
CA GLY A 199 -21.87 -23.93 -49.65
C GLY A 199 -21.48 -22.49 -49.37
#